data_AF-A0A496VAN7-F1
#
_entry.id   AF-A0A496VAN7-F1
#
_cell.length_a   1.000
_cell.length_b   1.000
_cell.length_c   1.000
_cell.angle_alpha   90.00
_cell.angle_beta   90.00
_cell.angle_gamma   90.00
#
_symmetry.space_group_name_H-M   'P 1'
#
loop_
_entity.id
_entity.type
_entity.pdbx_description
1 polymer ?
#
loop_
_entity_poly.entity_id
_entity_poly.type
_entity_poly.pdbx_seq_one_letter_code
_entity_poly.pdbx_strand_id
1 'polypeptide(L)'
;MEMRSQLYMFASGLFNQPTLARLHMLRGLLAQLTQAKPAEAPWGDTLVALETKLDYDEEMEAEYSRLFILAFPSQPVQPFGSYWLENDQRLFGESTLEIKNMMAEHGIEVADNTGLLPDHLVSELEFMAYLAGLDETTHQTQQKLLEQHLALWTPQFTEALRAANPAYHYRLAADFLDQLITWDMQNLFHILAHDEQANITATSYGESKNS
;
A
#
# COMPACT_ATOMS: atom_id res chain seq x y z
N MET A 1 -0.79 2.69 14.96
CA MET A 1 0.08 3.50 14.10
C MET A 1 1.23 2.67 13.54
N GLU A 2 2.19 2.20 14.36
CA GLU A 2 3.38 1.47 13.86
C GLU A 2 3.09 0.21 12.99
N MET A 3 2.17 -0.67 13.42
CA MET A 3 1.86 -1.89 12.65
C MET A 3 1.25 -1.59 11.27
N ARG A 4 0.39 -0.57 11.15
CA ARG A 4 -0.25 -0.20 9.87
C ARG A 4 0.80 0.29 8.88
N SER A 5 1.71 1.14 9.34
CA SER A 5 2.87 1.58 8.54
C SER A 5 3.71 0.39 8.05
N GLN A 6 4.02 -0.57 8.93
CA GLN A 6 4.79 -1.77 8.57
C GLN A 6 4.07 -2.68 7.56
N LEU A 7 2.74 -2.83 7.64
CA LEU A 7 1.95 -3.60 6.69
C LEU A 7 2.02 -3.00 5.29
N TYR A 8 1.85 -1.68 5.16
CA TYR A 8 1.97 -0.97 3.88
C TYR A 8 3.39 -1.00 3.32
N MET A 9 4.41 -0.87 4.17
CA MET A 9 5.80 -1.00 3.75
C MET A 9 6.13 -2.41 3.26
N PHE A 10 5.60 -3.44 3.93
CA PHE A 10 5.74 -4.83 3.48
C PHE A 10 5.03 -5.05 2.14
N ALA A 11 3.80 -4.56 1.98
CA ALA A 11 3.07 -4.61 0.71
C ALA A 11 3.85 -3.95 -0.43
N SER A 12 4.37 -2.73 -0.22
CA SER A 12 5.20 -2.02 -1.20
C SER A 12 6.36 -2.89 -1.69
N GLY A 13 7.14 -3.46 -0.77
CA GLY A 13 8.32 -4.21 -1.17
C GLY A 13 8.01 -5.49 -1.93
N LEU A 14 6.82 -6.11 -1.75
CA LEU A 14 6.39 -7.27 -2.54
C LEU A 14 6.19 -6.94 -4.03
N PHE A 15 5.83 -5.70 -4.36
CA PHE A 15 5.59 -5.24 -5.74
C PHE A 15 6.71 -4.38 -6.31
N ASN A 16 7.79 -4.17 -5.56
CA ASN A 16 8.98 -3.47 -6.03
C ASN A 16 9.96 -4.47 -6.65
N GLN A 17 10.91 -3.99 -7.46
CA GLN A 17 11.89 -4.84 -8.14
C GLN A 17 12.59 -5.74 -7.12
N PRO A 18 12.63 -7.07 -7.29
CA PRO A 18 13.30 -7.94 -6.33
C PRO A 18 14.81 -7.68 -6.35
N THR A 19 15.41 -7.58 -5.17
CA THR A 19 16.86 -7.58 -4.97
C THR A 19 17.17 -8.35 -3.70
N LEU A 20 18.39 -8.88 -3.58
CA LEU A 20 18.82 -9.57 -2.36
C LEU A 20 18.62 -8.70 -1.11
N ALA A 21 18.98 -7.42 -1.18
CA ALA A 21 18.84 -6.48 -0.07
C ALA A 21 17.37 -6.25 0.31
N ARG A 22 16.49 -6.11 -0.69
CA ARG A 22 15.06 -5.90 -0.46
C ARG A 22 14.39 -7.14 0.12
N LEU A 23 14.69 -8.33 -0.40
CA LEU A 23 14.13 -9.57 0.16
C LEU A 23 14.63 -9.83 1.58
N HIS A 24 15.89 -9.54 1.88
CA HIS A 24 16.40 -9.61 3.25
C HIS A 24 15.63 -8.66 4.20
N MET A 25 15.37 -7.42 3.76
CA MET A 25 14.56 -6.46 4.51
C MET A 25 13.12 -6.95 4.71
N LEU A 26 12.49 -7.46 3.65
CA LEU A 26 11.12 -7.99 3.70
C LEU A 26 10.97 -9.17 4.64
N ARG A 27 11.97 -10.07 4.71
CA ARG A 27 11.97 -11.16 5.70
C ARG A 27 12.05 -10.65 7.13
N GLY A 28 12.85 -9.62 7.36
CA GLY A 28 12.92 -8.95 8.66
C GLY A 28 11.59 -8.33 9.07
N LEU A 29 10.89 -7.66 8.13
CA LEU A 29 9.55 -7.11 8.37
C LEU A 29 8.51 -8.21 8.57
N LEU A 30 8.53 -9.24 7.74
CA LEU A 30 7.62 -10.38 7.85
C LEU A 30 7.74 -11.06 9.22
N ALA A 31 8.96 -11.30 9.70
CA ALA A 31 9.19 -11.87 11.02
C ALA A 31 8.59 -11.02 12.15
N GLN A 32 8.68 -9.69 12.05
CA GLN A 32 8.08 -8.76 13.01
C GLN A 32 6.55 -8.81 12.96
N LEU A 33 5.96 -8.75 11.76
CA LEU A 33 4.52 -8.81 11.53
C LEU A 33 3.92 -10.14 12.05
N THR A 34 4.60 -11.25 11.82
CA THR A 34 4.19 -12.57 12.34
C THR A 34 4.31 -12.64 13.86
N GLN A 35 5.36 -12.06 14.46
CA GLN A 35 5.56 -12.05 15.92
C GLN A 35 4.57 -11.14 16.65
N ALA A 36 4.11 -10.06 16.02
CA ALA A 36 3.12 -9.15 16.60
C ALA A 36 1.79 -9.85 16.94
N LYS A 37 1.56 -11.07 16.43
CA LYS A 37 0.37 -11.91 16.67
C LYS A 37 -0.93 -11.09 16.60
N PRO A 38 -1.22 -10.43 15.48
CA PRO A 38 -2.48 -9.70 15.36
C PRO A 38 -3.62 -10.72 15.39
N ALA A 39 -4.32 -10.81 16.53
CA ALA A 39 -5.51 -11.62 16.65
C ALA A 39 -6.51 -11.17 15.58
N GLU A 40 -7.12 -12.13 14.86
CA GLU A 40 -8.13 -11.87 13.83
C GLU A 40 -7.63 -11.17 12.55
N ALA A 41 -6.31 -11.06 12.32
CA ALA A 41 -5.79 -10.54 11.07
C ALA A 41 -6.12 -11.45 9.87
N PRO A 42 -6.71 -10.93 8.78
CA PRO A 42 -7.10 -11.75 7.62
C PRO A 42 -5.90 -12.29 6.82
N TRP A 43 -4.68 -11.82 7.11
CA TRP A 43 -3.45 -12.17 6.38
C TRP A 43 -2.54 -13.19 7.07
N GLY A 44 -2.91 -13.74 8.24
CA GLY A 44 -2.04 -14.64 9.01
C GLY A 44 -1.48 -15.80 8.18
N ASP A 45 -2.36 -16.56 7.52
CA ASP A 45 -1.96 -17.69 6.67
C ASP A 45 -1.14 -17.23 5.45
N THR A 46 -1.48 -16.07 4.87
CA THR A 46 -0.76 -15.47 3.75
C THR A 46 0.68 -15.12 4.12
N LEU A 47 0.89 -14.53 5.30
CA LEU A 47 2.24 -14.20 5.81
C LEU A 47 3.09 -15.45 6.01
N VAL A 48 2.52 -16.51 6.60
CA VAL A 48 3.19 -17.81 6.77
C VAL A 48 3.57 -18.41 5.41
N ALA A 49 2.66 -18.35 4.44
CA ALA A 49 2.94 -18.85 3.09
C ALA A 49 4.06 -18.05 2.40
N LEU A 50 4.06 -16.72 2.52
CA LEU A 50 5.08 -15.82 1.97
C LEU A 50 6.46 -16.09 2.57
N GLU A 51 6.56 -16.45 3.85
CA GLU A 51 7.84 -16.74 4.51
C GLU A 51 8.66 -17.80 3.77
N THR A 52 7.96 -18.80 3.21
CA THR A 52 8.57 -19.91 2.46
C THR A 52 8.88 -19.58 1.00
N LYS A 53 8.58 -18.36 0.55
CA LYS A 53 8.63 -17.94 -0.86
C LYS A 53 9.41 -16.65 -1.10
N LEU A 54 9.90 -15.98 -0.05
CA LEU A 54 10.71 -14.76 -0.14
C LEU A 54 12.21 -15.03 -0.10
N ASP A 55 12.64 -16.11 -0.75
CA ASP A 55 14.05 -16.36 -1.04
C ASP A 55 14.40 -15.72 -2.39
N TYR A 56 15.55 -15.05 -2.46
CA TYR A 56 16.01 -14.45 -3.71
C TYR A 56 16.44 -15.53 -4.69
N ASP A 57 15.91 -15.45 -5.92
CA ASP A 57 16.40 -16.19 -7.07
C ASP A 57 16.28 -15.34 -8.35
N GLU A 58 16.99 -15.77 -9.40
CA GLU A 58 16.97 -15.11 -10.71
C GLU A 58 15.60 -15.24 -11.40
N GLU A 59 14.81 -16.27 -11.05
CA GLU A 59 13.46 -16.48 -11.59
C GLU A 59 12.49 -15.38 -11.11
N MET A 60 12.66 -14.87 -9.89
CA MET A 60 11.88 -13.77 -9.33
C MET A 60 12.15 -12.46 -10.07
N GLU A 61 13.41 -12.18 -10.44
CA GLU A 61 13.75 -11.01 -11.27
C GLU A 61 13.17 -11.12 -12.69
N ALA A 62 13.26 -12.32 -13.29
CA ALA A 62 12.68 -12.59 -14.59
C ALA A 62 11.15 -12.44 -14.56
N GLU A 63 10.50 -12.91 -13.50
CA GLU A 63 9.06 -12.81 -13.31
C GLU A 63 8.61 -11.37 -13.09
N TYR A 64 9.32 -10.58 -12.28
CA TYR A 64 9.07 -9.14 -12.12
C TYR A 64 9.17 -8.43 -13.48
N SER A 65 10.22 -8.71 -14.24
CA SER A 65 10.42 -8.13 -15.56
C SER A 65 9.29 -8.54 -16.51
N ARG A 66 8.86 -9.81 -16.50
CA ARG A 66 7.76 -10.31 -17.31
C ARG A 66 6.43 -9.62 -16.98
N LEU A 67 6.13 -9.44 -15.71
CA LEU A 67 4.85 -8.92 -15.24
C LEU A 67 4.75 -7.40 -15.34
N PHE A 68 5.80 -6.67 -14.96
CA PHE A 68 5.70 -5.21 -14.74
C PHE A 68 6.56 -4.36 -15.69
N ILE A 69 7.52 -4.95 -16.42
CA ILE A 69 8.39 -4.21 -17.34
C ILE A 69 8.05 -4.54 -18.81
N LEU A 70 8.13 -5.82 -19.19
CA LEU A 70 8.02 -6.29 -20.57
C LEU A 70 6.58 -6.48 -21.04
N ALA A 71 5.60 -6.39 -20.13
CA ALA A 71 4.18 -6.56 -20.42
C ALA A 71 3.57 -5.45 -21.30
N PHE A 72 4.31 -4.38 -21.58
CA PHE A 72 3.86 -3.25 -22.43
C PHE A 72 4.05 -3.54 -23.93
N PRO A 73 3.10 -3.19 -24.83
CA PRO A 73 1.79 -2.57 -24.60
C PRO A 73 0.61 -3.58 -24.51
N SER A 74 0.91 -4.88 -24.52
CA SER A 74 -0.08 -5.93 -24.84
C SER A 74 -0.66 -6.69 -23.64
N GLN A 75 -0.39 -6.28 -22.39
CA GLN A 75 -0.96 -6.94 -21.21
C GLN A 75 -1.51 -5.99 -20.14
N PRO A 76 -2.57 -6.44 -19.42
CA PRO A 76 -3.40 -5.60 -18.55
C PRO A 76 -2.81 -5.32 -17.16
N VAL A 77 -1.68 -5.93 -16.77
CA VAL A 77 -1.11 -5.74 -15.42
C VAL A 77 -0.33 -4.42 -15.37
N GLN A 78 -1.05 -3.31 -15.29
CA GLN A 78 -0.45 -1.98 -15.18
C GLN A 78 -0.38 -1.57 -13.71
N PRO A 79 0.81 -1.30 -13.14
CA PRO A 79 0.97 -0.95 -11.74
C PRO A 79 0.70 0.54 -11.46
N PHE A 80 -0.13 1.21 -12.27
CA PHE A 80 -0.40 2.64 -12.17
C PHE A 80 -1.90 2.88 -11.93
N GLY A 81 -2.24 3.65 -10.89
CA GLY A 81 -3.63 3.98 -10.58
C GLY A 81 -4.37 4.62 -11.75
N SER A 82 -3.72 5.52 -12.50
CA SER A 82 -4.31 6.17 -13.68
C SER A 82 -4.79 5.20 -14.76
N TYR A 83 -4.09 4.08 -14.98
CA TYR A 83 -4.54 3.08 -15.96
C TYR A 83 -5.91 2.49 -15.63
N TRP A 84 -6.24 2.36 -14.35
CA TRP A 84 -7.48 1.75 -13.87
C TRP A 84 -8.58 2.76 -13.56
N LEU A 85 -8.20 3.98 -13.17
CA LEU A 85 -9.13 5.03 -12.76
C LEU A 85 -9.55 5.94 -13.93
N GLU A 86 -8.71 6.11 -14.94
CA GLU A 86 -9.04 6.92 -16.11
C GLU A 86 -9.87 6.11 -17.12
N ASN A 87 -10.94 6.70 -17.66
CA ASN A 87 -11.84 6.03 -18.60
C ASN A 87 -11.15 5.59 -19.91
N ASP A 88 -10.07 6.25 -20.29
CA ASP A 88 -9.27 5.98 -21.49
C ASP A 88 -7.98 5.20 -21.20
N GLN A 89 -7.79 4.74 -19.96
CA GLN A 89 -6.62 3.99 -19.49
C GLN A 89 -5.28 4.72 -19.74
N ARG A 90 -5.31 6.05 -19.85
CA ARG A 90 -4.09 6.83 -20.03
C ARG A 90 -3.27 6.85 -18.74
N LEU A 91 -1.95 6.83 -18.91
CA LEU A 91 -1.02 7.12 -17.82
C LEU A 91 -0.89 8.64 -17.61
N PHE A 92 -0.47 9.06 -16.43
CA PHE A 92 -0.30 10.48 -16.07
C PHE A 92 -1.63 11.28 -16.12
N GLY A 93 -2.71 10.64 -15.67
CA GLY A 93 -4.04 11.22 -15.62
C GLY A 93 -4.28 12.21 -14.48
N GLU A 94 -5.54 12.53 -14.24
CA GLU A 94 -5.97 13.37 -13.13
C GLU A 94 -5.64 12.70 -11.79
N SER A 95 -5.85 11.37 -11.70
CA SER A 95 -5.51 10.62 -10.48
C SER A 95 -4.02 10.68 -10.13
N THR A 96 -3.12 10.67 -11.13
CA THR A 96 -1.68 10.85 -10.92
C THR A 96 -1.36 12.23 -10.33
N LEU A 97 -2.03 13.28 -10.82
CA LEU A 97 -1.85 14.64 -10.32
C LEU A 97 -2.38 14.79 -8.90
N GLU A 98 -3.48 14.13 -8.56
CA GLU A 98 -4.04 14.12 -7.21
C GLU A 98 -3.08 13.50 -6.20
N ILE A 99 -2.49 12.33 -6.49
CA ILE A 99 -1.46 11.72 -5.64
C ILE A 99 -0.26 12.65 -5.50
N LYS A 100 0.20 13.24 -6.62
CA LYS A 100 1.33 14.17 -6.61
C LYS A 100 1.09 15.36 -5.69
N ASN A 101 -0.11 15.94 -5.74
CA ASN A 101 -0.46 17.09 -4.89
C ASN A 101 -0.56 16.68 -3.43
N MET A 102 -1.15 15.52 -3.12
CA MET A 102 -1.18 15.00 -1.75
C MET A 102 0.22 14.75 -1.20
N MET A 103 1.14 14.16 -1.98
CA MET A 103 2.54 14.00 -1.57
C MET A 103 3.20 15.36 -1.29
N ALA A 104 3.00 16.34 -2.17
CA ALA A 104 3.59 17.67 -2.03
C ALA A 104 3.08 18.44 -0.79
N GLU A 105 1.81 18.26 -0.39
CA GLU A 105 1.25 18.82 0.84
C GLU A 105 1.99 18.34 2.10
N HIS A 106 2.60 17.15 2.04
CA HIS A 106 3.41 16.57 3.11
C HIS A 106 4.93 16.73 2.86
N GLY A 107 5.33 17.53 1.88
CA GLY A 107 6.74 17.74 1.52
C GLY A 107 7.42 16.49 0.95
N ILE A 108 6.65 15.57 0.36
CA ILE A 108 7.13 14.35 -0.27
C ILE A 108 7.12 14.51 -1.78
N GLU A 109 8.14 13.96 -2.42
CA GLU A 109 8.25 13.84 -3.87
C GLU A 109 8.75 12.43 -4.23
N VAL A 110 8.30 11.91 -5.38
CA VAL A 110 8.86 10.67 -5.92
C VAL A 110 10.28 10.94 -6.38
N ALA A 111 11.23 10.11 -5.98
CA ALA A 111 12.63 10.30 -6.32
C ALA A 111 12.86 10.18 -7.84
N ASP A 112 13.48 11.22 -8.42
CA ASP A 112 13.71 11.38 -9.87
C ASP A 112 14.44 10.19 -10.55
N ASN A 113 15.23 9.43 -9.78
CA ASN A 113 16.06 8.35 -10.29
C ASN A 113 15.41 6.96 -10.23
N THR A 114 14.17 6.86 -9.75
CA THR A 114 13.46 5.57 -9.60
C THR A 114 12.72 5.15 -10.86
N GLY A 115 12.37 6.10 -11.73
CA GLY A 115 11.49 5.87 -12.88
C GLY A 115 10.02 5.60 -12.50
N LEU A 116 9.66 5.72 -11.22
CA LEU A 116 8.29 5.57 -10.75
C LEU A 116 7.49 6.87 -10.92
N LEU A 117 6.17 6.73 -10.99
CA LEU A 117 5.21 7.83 -10.98
C LEU A 117 4.54 7.94 -9.62
N PRO A 118 3.97 9.10 -9.26
CA PRO A 118 3.23 9.26 -8.01
C PRO A 118 2.15 8.19 -7.80
N ASP A 119 1.44 7.81 -8.86
CA ASP A 119 0.36 6.80 -8.85
C ASP A 119 0.85 5.36 -9.12
N HIS A 120 2.16 5.12 -9.12
CA HIS A 120 2.65 3.75 -9.15
C HIS A 120 2.29 3.04 -7.83
N LEU A 121 1.92 1.76 -7.88
CA LEU A 121 1.48 0.97 -6.70
C LEU A 121 2.44 1.13 -5.51
N VAL A 122 3.73 0.94 -5.76
CA VAL A 122 4.80 1.08 -4.76
C VAL A 122 4.80 2.49 -4.15
N SER A 123 4.62 3.53 -4.97
CA SER A 123 4.63 4.92 -4.51
C SER A 123 3.40 5.26 -3.64
N GLU A 124 2.20 4.81 -4.03
CA GLU A 124 1.00 4.98 -3.20
C GLU A 124 1.09 4.20 -1.88
N LEU A 125 1.61 2.96 -1.91
CA LEU A 125 1.78 2.13 -0.71
C LEU A 125 2.86 2.69 0.24
N GLU A 126 3.99 3.17 -0.28
CA GLU A 126 5.03 3.83 0.53
C GLU A 126 4.53 5.14 1.12
N PHE A 127 3.74 5.91 0.35
CA PHE A 127 3.13 7.13 0.87
C PHE A 127 2.11 6.84 1.96
N MET A 128 1.26 5.82 1.80
CA MET A 128 0.36 5.37 2.86
C MET A 128 1.15 4.90 4.10
N ALA A 129 2.24 4.15 3.91
CA ALA A 129 3.09 3.70 5.01
C ALA A 129 3.68 4.89 5.78
N TYR A 130 4.13 5.93 5.08
CA TYR A 130 4.60 7.17 5.67
C TYR A 130 3.50 7.85 6.50
N LEU A 131 2.33 8.11 5.89
CA LEU A 131 1.23 8.77 6.58
C LEU A 131 0.77 7.97 7.81
N ALA A 132 0.67 6.64 7.72
CA ALA A 132 0.26 5.77 8.82
C ALA A 132 1.26 5.74 9.99
N GLY A 133 2.51 6.15 9.75
CA GLY A 133 3.55 6.29 10.77
C GLY A 133 3.53 7.66 11.48
N LEU A 134 2.76 8.61 10.98
CA LEU A 134 2.56 9.93 11.57
C LEU A 134 1.36 9.93 12.54
N ASP A 135 1.07 11.11 13.10
CA ASP A 135 -0.05 11.34 14.02
C ASP A 135 -1.37 11.63 13.28
N GLU A 136 -2.40 11.95 14.06
CA GLU A 136 -3.78 12.19 13.62
C GLU A 136 -3.91 13.29 12.55
N THR A 137 -2.93 14.19 12.43
CA THR A 137 -2.97 15.28 11.44
C THR A 137 -3.05 14.80 10.00
N THR A 138 -2.62 13.55 9.76
CA THR A 138 -2.59 12.95 8.43
C THR A 138 -3.80 12.09 8.10
N HIS A 139 -4.71 11.88 9.07
CA HIS A 139 -5.84 10.96 8.95
C HIS A 139 -6.77 11.27 7.76
N GLN A 140 -7.00 12.55 7.46
CA GLN A 140 -7.79 12.95 6.29
C GLN A 140 -7.10 12.56 4.97
N THR A 141 -5.78 12.76 4.87
CA THR A 141 -5.01 12.35 3.68
C THR A 141 -4.98 10.82 3.55
N GLN A 142 -4.83 10.09 4.66
CA GLN A 142 -4.92 8.63 4.67
C GLN A 142 -6.28 8.14 4.17
N GLN A 143 -7.38 8.72 4.66
CA GLN A 143 -8.72 8.38 4.21
C GLN A 143 -8.89 8.64 2.73
N LYS A 144 -8.48 9.81 2.25
CA LYS A 144 -8.56 10.16 0.83
C LYS A 144 -7.75 9.18 -0.03
N LEU A 145 -6.49 8.92 0.32
CA LEU A 145 -5.62 7.99 -0.41
C LEU A 145 -6.20 6.57 -0.44
N LEU A 146 -6.79 6.11 0.66
CA LEU A 146 -7.37 4.78 0.74
C LEU A 146 -8.67 4.68 -0.08
N GLU A 147 -9.63 5.56 0.17
CA GLU A 147 -10.99 5.47 -0.37
C GLU A 147 -11.09 5.90 -1.84
N GLN A 148 -10.28 6.87 -2.27
CA GLN A 148 -10.36 7.47 -3.60
C GLN A 148 -9.28 6.97 -4.56
N HIS A 149 -8.26 6.25 -4.04
CA HIS A 149 -7.23 5.65 -4.88
C HIS A 149 -7.14 4.15 -4.60
N LEU A 150 -6.37 3.72 -3.58
CA LEU A 150 -6.00 2.32 -3.38
C LEU A 150 -7.20 1.37 -3.45
N ALA A 151 -8.28 1.63 -2.71
CA ALA A 151 -9.47 0.76 -2.70
C ALA A 151 -10.26 0.74 -4.03
N LEU A 152 -10.12 1.76 -4.87
CA LEU A 152 -10.85 1.85 -6.15
C LEU A 152 -10.19 1.07 -7.27
N TRP A 153 -8.86 0.93 -7.26
CA TRP A 153 -8.11 0.36 -8.38
C TRP A 153 -7.33 -0.90 -8.07
N THR A 154 -6.90 -1.12 -6.82
CA THR A 154 -6.14 -2.33 -6.48
C THR A 154 -6.90 -3.62 -6.74
N PRO A 155 -8.24 -3.73 -6.57
CA PRO A 155 -8.96 -4.96 -6.90
C PRO A 155 -8.85 -5.36 -8.39
N GLN A 156 -8.96 -4.40 -9.31
CA GLN A 156 -8.81 -4.64 -10.74
C GLN A 156 -7.36 -5.02 -11.08
N PHE A 157 -6.40 -4.36 -10.44
CA PHE A 157 -4.99 -4.71 -10.57
C PHE A 157 -4.69 -6.14 -10.10
N THR A 158 -5.17 -6.54 -8.92
CA THR A 158 -4.92 -7.88 -8.38
C THR A 158 -5.64 -8.97 -9.18
N GLU A 159 -6.84 -8.68 -9.73
CA GLU A 159 -7.52 -9.56 -10.68
C GLU A 159 -6.70 -9.76 -11.96
N ALA A 160 -6.22 -8.67 -12.57
CA ALA A 160 -5.38 -8.72 -13.76
C ALA A 160 -4.07 -9.45 -13.51
N LEU A 161 -3.43 -9.20 -12.35
CA LEU A 161 -2.22 -9.89 -11.94
C LEU A 161 -2.45 -11.40 -11.85
N ARG A 162 -3.55 -11.86 -11.23
CA ARG A 162 -3.92 -13.28 -11.16
C ARG A 162 -4.18 -13.86 -12.55
N ALA A 163 -4.85 -13.11 -13.43
CA ALA A 163 -5.13 -13.53 -14.81
C ALA A 163 -3.86 -13.69 -15.66
N ALA A 164 -2.78 -12.98 -15.33
CA ALA A 164 -1.47 -13.11 -15.97
C ALA A 164 -0.67 -14.38 -15.55
N ASN A 165 -1.33 -15.30 -14.83
CA ASN A 165 -0.78 -16.56 -14.32
C ASN A 165 0.59 -16.36 -13.65
N PRO A 166 0.65 -15.57 -12.56
CA PRO A 166 1.92 -15.18 -11.96
C PRO A 166 2.48 -16.33 -11.13
N ALA A 167 3.78 -16.26 -10.84
CA ALA A 167 4.45 -17.11 -9.87
C ALA A 167 3.76 -17.05 -8.51
N TYR A 168 3.92 -18.09 -7.70
CA TYR A 168 3.13 -18.28 -6.48
C TYR A 168 3.29 -17.13 -5.47
N HIS A 169 4.49 -16.56 -5.33
CA HIS A 169 4.73 -15.42 -4.43
C HIS A 169 3.91 -14.18 -4.83
N TYR A 170 3.72 -13.90 -6.13
CA TYR A 170 2.88 -12.79 -6.59
C TYR A 170 1.38 -13.05 -6.41
N ARG A 171 0.93 -14.32 -6.42
CA ARG A 171 -0.46 -14.66 -6.03
C ARG A 171 -0.67 -14.33 -4.56
N LEU A 172 0.25 -14.74 -3.70
CA LEU A 172 0.22 -14.43 -2.27
C LEU A 172 0.32 -12.91 -2.02
N ALA A 173 1.13 -12.19 -2.79
CA ALA A 173 1.21 -10.73 -2.70
C ALA A 173 -0.12 -10.05 -3.08
N ALA A 174 -0.80 -10.54 -4.12
CA ALA A 174 -2.13 -10.06 -4.50
C ALA A 174 -3.17 -10.34 -3.39
N ASP A 175 -3.16 -11.54 -2.83
CA ASP A 175 -4.06 -11.92 -1.73
C ASP A 175 -3.80 -11.07 -0.48
N PHE A 176 -2.53 -10.82 -0.15
CA PHE A 176 -2.13 -9.95 0.95
C PHE A 176 -2.60 -8.51 0.74
N LEU A 177 -2.44 -7.96 -0.48
CA LEU A 177 -2.87 -6.61 -0.81
C LEU A 177 -4.40 -6.47 -0.66
N ASP A 178 -5.18 -7.40 -1.20
CA ASP A 178 -6.64 -7.37 -1.08
C ASP A 178 -7.09 -7.45 0.39
N GLN A 179 -6.44 -8.33 1.18
CA GLN A 179 -6.70 -8.46 2.62
C GLN A 179 -6.37 -7.17 3.38
N LEU A 180 -5.22 -6.56 3.08
CA LEU A 180 -4.77 -5.32 3.71
C LEU A 180 -5.73 -4.17 3.42
N ILE A 181 -6.04 -3.92 2.14
CA ILE A 181 -6.91 -2.81 1.73
C ILE A 181 -8.33 -3.00 2.28
N THR A 182 -8.87 -4.22 2.23
CA THR A 182 -10.20 -4.52 2.78
C THR A 182 -10.25 -4.29 4.29
N TRP A 183 -9.26 -4.82 5.01
CA TRP A 183 -9.17 -4.64 6.46
C TRP A 183 -9.03 -3.17 6.82
N ASP A 184 -8.18 -2.43 6.11
CA ASP A 184 -7.94 -1.04 6.42
C ASP A 184 -9.16 -0.16 6.14
N MET A 185 -9.89 -0.42 5.05
CA MET A 185 -11.18 0.23 4.75
C MET A 185 -12.21 0.02 5.87
N GLN A 186 -12.21 -1.13 6.52
CA GLN A 186 -13.12 -1.43 7.63
C GLN A 186 -12.68 -0.80 8.95
N ASN A 187 -11.38 -0.65 9.17
CA ASN A 187 -10.82 -0.20 10.46
C ASN A 187 -10.54 1.30 10.50
N LEU A 188 -10.33 1.96 9.36
CA LEU A 188 -10.02 3.38 9.32
C LEU A 188 -11.17 4.22 9.88
N PHE A 189 -12.44 3.87 9.61
CA PHE A 189 -13.59 4.53 10.22
C PHE A 189 -13.60 4.48 11.76
N HIS A 190 -13.14 3.37 12.34
CA HIS A 190 -13.05 3.24 13.79
C HIS A 190 -11.93 4.11 14.38
N ILE A 191 -10.80 4.22 13.67
CA ILE A 191 -9.70 5.10 14.06
C ILE A 191 -10.17 6.57 14.06
N LEU A 192 -10.80 7.01 12.97
CA LEU A 192 -11.31 8.38 12.82
C LEU A 192 -12.37 8.74 13.87
N ALA A 193 -13.27 7.82 14.19
CA ALA A 193 -14.33 8.04 15.18
C ALA A 193 -13.78 8.16 16.62
N HIS A 194 -12.73 7.41 16.97
CA HIS A 194 -12.09 7.50 18.28
C HIS A 194 -11.41 8.86 18.51
N ASP A 195 -10.80 9.43 17.48
CA ASP A 195 -10.08 10.71 17.56
C ASP A 195 -11.03 11.91 17.64
N GLU A 196 -12.18 11.85 16.97
CA GLU A 196 -13.22 12.88 17.07
C GLU A 196 -13.80 12.94 18.50
N GLN A 197 -14.02 11.77 19.15
CA GLN A 197 -14.42 11.72 20.55
C GLN A 197 -13.32 12.21 21.52
N ALA A 198 -12.04 11.91 21.24
CA ALA A 198 -10.90 12.38 22.03
C ALA A 198 -10.71 13.91 21.95
N ASN A 199 -10.88 14.50 20.76
CA ASN A 199 -10.78 15.95 20.56
C ASN A 199 -11.94 16.72 21.20
N ILE A 200 -13.17 16.19 21.17
CA ILE A 200 -14.33 16.78 21.86
C ILE A 200 -14.12 16.76 23.39
N THR A 201 -13.60 15.67 23.93
CA THR A 201 -13.32 15.57 25.37
C THR A 201 -12.18 16.49 25.81
N ALA A 202 -11.10 16.61 25.04
CA ALA A 202 -10.01 17.54 25.32
C ALA A 202 -10.47 19.02 25.32
N THR A 203 -11.35 19.39 24.38
CA THR A 203 -11.88 20.76 24.26
C THR A 203 -12.81 21.11 25.43
N SER A 204 -13.69 20.19 25.85
CA SER A 204 -14.61 20.41 26.98
C SER A 204 -13.90 20.51 28.35
N TYR A 205 -12.77 19.82 28.54
CA TYR A 205 -11.96 19.94 29.75
C TYR A 205 -11.15 21.26 29.79
N GLY A 206 -10.74 21.79 28.65
CA GLY A 206 -10.01 23.06 28.55
C GLY A 206 -10.87 24.29 28.90
N GLU A 207 -12.16 24.28 28.58
CA GLU A 207 -13.09 25.37 28.90
C GLU A 207 -13.46 25.41 30.41
N SER A 208 -13.42 24.27 31.10
CA SER A 208 -13.77 24.17 32.53
C SER A 208 -12.74 24.77 33.50
N LYS A 209 -11.50 25.01 33.06
CA LYS A 209 -10.40 25.52 33.91
C LYS A 209 -10.16 27.03 33.81
N ASN A 210 -10.92 27.73 32.97
CA ASN A 210 -10.85 29.19 32.80
C ASN A 210 -12.10 29.92 33.31
N SER A 211 -12.92 29.28 34.15
CA SER A 211 -14.08 29.90 34.83
C SER A 211 -13.90 29.94 36.35
#